data_AF-A0A7J7F6K3-F1
#
_entry.id   AF-A0A7J7F6K3-F1
#
_cell.length_a   1.000
_cell.length_b   1.000
_cell.length_c   1.000
_cell.angle_alpha   90.00
_cell.angle_beta   90.00
_cell.angle_gamma   90.00
#
_symmetry.space_group_name_H-M   'P 1'
#
loop_
_entity.id
_entity.type
_entity.pdbx_description
1 polymer ?
#
loop_
_entity_poly.entity_id
_entity_poly.type
_entity_poly.pdbx_seq_one_letter_code
_entity_poly.pdbx_strand_id
1 'polypeptide(L)' 'MAIPWRLQVTHAILKNMDDYTVCQLLFASQTKKDILLWLELEELKNKHSTCFKLWYVVDRAPEAWDYS' A
#
# COMPACT_ATOMS: atom_id res chain seq x y z
N MET A 1 11.32 16.62 1.81
CA MET A 1 11.03 15.20 2.11
C MET A 1 10.67 14.54 0.79
N ALA A 2 11.58 13.77 0.19
CA ALA A 2 11.36 13.16 -1.11
C ALA A 2 10.44 11.94 -0.94
N ILE A 3 9.20 12.04 -1.39
CA ILE A 3 8.31 10.88 -1.48
C ILE A 3 8.94 9.95 -2.53
N PRO A 4 9.30 8.70 -2.18
CA PRO A 4 9.82 7.76 -3.15
C PRO A 4 8.85 7.68 -4.34
N TRP A 5 9.39 7.78 -5.56
CA TRP A 5 8.64 7.84 -6.84
C TRP A 5 7.54 6.78 -6.99
N ARG A 6 7.68 5.66 -6.27
CA ARG A 6 6.74 4.53 -6.24
C ARG A 6 5.36 4.88 -5.65
N LEU A 7 5.25 5.94 -4.84
CA LEU A 7 3.99 6.36 -4.21
C LEU A 7 3.25 7.50 -4.93
N GLN A 8 3.85 8.10 -5.96
CA GLN A 8 3.22 9.20 -6.69
C GLN A 8 2.07 8.72 -7.59
N VAL A 9 2.21 7.54 -8.19
CA VAL A 9 1.21 6.96 -9.09
C VAL A 9 -0.10 6.69 -8.35
N THR A 10 -0.02 6.11 -7.15
CA THR A 10 -1.20 5.79 -6.35
C THR A 10 -1.97 7.05 -5.93
N HIS A 11 -1.27 8.11 -5.52
CA HIS A 11 -1.91 9.37 -5.11
C HIS A 11 -2.64 10.09 -6.26
N ALA A 12 -2.15 9.96 -7.49
CA ALA A 12 -2.78 10.58 -8.66
C ALA A 12 -4.12 9.91 -9.01
N ILE A 13 -4.16 8.58 -8.93
CA ILE A 13 -5.36 7.78 -9.25
C ILE A 13 -6.43 7.95 -8.16
N LEU A 14 -6.03 8.03 -6.89
CA LEU A 14 -6.96 8.17 -5.76
C LEU A 14 -7.55 9.58 -5.60
N LYS A 15 -7.06 10.58 -6.34
CA LYS A 15 -7.56 11.96 -6.28
C LYS A 15 -8.82 12.21 -7.12
N ASN A 16 -9.14 11.31 -8.05
CA ASN A 16 -10.24 11.51 -9.00
C ASN A 16 -11.44 10.63 -8.61
N MET A 17 -12.51 11.23 -8.10
CA MET A 17 -13.67 10.48 -7.58
C MET A 17 -14.54 9.85 -8.68
N ASP A 18 -14.39 10.32 -9.92
CA ASP A 18 -15.06 9.76 -11.11
C ASP A 18 -14.19 8.69 -11.81
N ASP A 19 -13.03 8.37 -11.25
CA ASP A 19 -12.15 7.33 -11.76
C ASP A 19 -12.45 5.99 -11.06
N TYR A 20 -12.99 5.04 -11.81
CA TYR A 20 -13.32 3.69 -11.35
C TYR A 20 -12.11 2.74 -11.39
N THR A 21 -10.89 3.25 -11.63
CA THR A 21 -9.68 2.44 -11.68
C THR A 21 -9.42 1.78 -10.32
N VAL A 22 -9.41 0.45 -10.30
CA VAL A 22 -9.02 -0.33 -9.12
C VAL A 22 -7.50 -0.49 -9.12
N CYS A 23 -6.84 0.11 -8.15
CA CYS A 23 -5.42 -0.02 -7.92
C CYS A 23 -5.13 -1.15 -6.94
N GLN A 24 -4.28 -2.08 -7.36
CA GLN A 24 -3.78 -3.15 -6.50
C GLN A 24 -2.27 -2.94 -6.31
N LEU A 25 -1.84 -2.71 -5.07
CA LEU A 25 -0.43 -2.58 -4.73
C LEU A 25 0.02 -3.82 -3.98
N LEU A 26 1.03 -4.50 -4.53
CA LEU A 26 1.76 -5.57 -3.87
C LEU A 26 3.11 -5.02 -3.40
N PHE A 27 3.34 -5.02 -2.09
CA PHE A 27 4.57 -4.54 -1.50
C PHE A 27 5.39 -5.71 -0.96
N ALA A 28 6.53 -6.00 -1.58
CA ALA A 28 7.42 -7.07 -1.16
C ALA A 28 8.62 -6.50 -0.39
N SER A 29 8.85 -7.01 0.82
CA SER A 29 9.94 -6.61 1.72
C SER A 29 10.60 -7.81 2.39
N GLN A 30 11.77 -7.64 2.99
CA GLN A 30 12.40 -8.73 3.74
C GLN A 30 11.69 -8.99 5.09
N THR A 31 11.30 -7.94 5.80
CA THR A 31 10.55 -8.01 7.06
C THR A 31 9.47 -6.94 7.10
N LYS A 32 8.51 -7.08 8.03
CA LYS A 32 7.48 -6.04 8.28
C LYS A 32 8.09 -4.66 8.56
N LYS A 33 9.23 -4.61 9.24
CA LYS A 33 9.91 -3.35 9.62
C LYS A 33 10.53 -2.63 8.42
N ASP A 34 10.83 -3.37 7.35
CA ASP A 34 11.42 -2.83 6.13
C ASP A 34 10.36 -2.25 5.18
N ILE A 35 9.07 -2.42 5.50
CA ILE A 35 7.98 -1.80 4.75
C ILE A 35 7.98 -0.32 5.07
N LEU A 36 8.44 0.47 4.10
CA LEU A 36 8.44 1.92 4.20
C LEU A 36 7.01 2.45 4.11
N LEU A 37 6.72 3.47 4.92
CA LEU A 37 5.45 4.22 4.86
C LEU A 37 4.22 3.35 5.14
N TRP A 38 4.37 2.37 6.03
CA TRP A 38 3.31 1.46 6.46
C TRP A 38 2.06 2.21 6.91
N LEU A 39 2.21 3.25 7.75
CA LEU A 39 1.08 4.00 8.28
C LEU A 39 0.31 4.71 7.16
N GLU A 40 1.01 5.39 6.26
CA GLU A 40 0.41 6.11 5.15
C GLU A 40 -0.28 5.16 4.16
N LEU A 41 0.31 3.98 3.92
CA LEU A 41 -0.27 2.95 3.07
C LEU A 41 -1.54 2.34 3.68
N GLU A 42 -1.55 2.09 4.99
CA GLU A 42 -2.74 1.63 5.71
C GLU A 42 -3.84 2.69 5.76
N GLU A 43 -3.49 3.97 5.95
CA GLU A 43 -4.43 5.09 5.87
C GLU A 43 -5.07 5.19 4.49
N LEU A 44 -4.28 5.06 3.42
CA LEU A 44 -4.77 5.06 2.05
C LEU A 44 -5.71 3.87 1.79
N LYS A 45 -5.36 2.67 2.27
CA LYS A 45 -6.22 1.48 2.20
C LYS A 45 -7.55 1.70 2.91
N ASN A 46 -7.53 2.29 4.11
CA ASN A 46 -8.74 2.54 4.88
C ASN A 46 -9.61 3.62 4.22
N LYS A 47 -9.00 4.68 3.70
CA LYS A 47 -9.71 5.79 3.06
C LYS A 47 -10.29 5.43 1.69
N HIS A 48 -9.62 4.54 0.95
CA HIS A 48 -9.97 4.19 -0.43
C HIS A 48 -10.20 2.68 -0.60
N SER A 49 -10.78 2.00 0.39
CA SER A 49 -10.92 0.54 0.41
C SER A 49 -11.70 -0.05 -0.78
N THR A 50 -12.54 0.74 -1.44
CA THR A 50 -13.32 0.35 -2.61
C THR A 50 -12.49 0.24 -3.90
N CYS A 51 -11.48 1.10 -4.06
CA CYS A 51 -10.67 1.19 -5.28
C CYS A 51 -9.17 0.95 -5.04
N PHE A 52 -8.72 0.86 -3.79
CA PHE A 52 -7.33 0.58 -3.42
C PHE A 52 -7.23 -0.70 -2.61
N LYS A 53 -6.64 -1.72 -3.22
CA LYS A 53 -6.30 -2.98 -2.54
C LYS A 53 -4.80 -3.01 -2.29
N LEU A 54 -4.43 -3.38 -1.08
CA LEU A 54 -3.05 -3.40 -0.64
C LEU A 54 -2.72 -4.75 -0.04
N TRP A 55 -1.62 -5.32 -0.50
CA TRP A 55 -1.08 -6.60 -0.06
C TRP A 55 0.39 -6.46 0.27
N TYR A 56 0.82 -7.13 1.33
CA TYR A 56 2.21 -7.16 1.75
C TYR A 56 2.73 -8.59 1.71
N VAL A 57 3.90 -8.75 1.12
CA VAL A 57 4.64 -10.02 1.12
C VAL A 57 5.95 -9.76 1.84
N VAL A 58 6.28 -10.64 2.78
CA VAL A 58 7.53 -10.56 3.54
C VAL A 58 8.27 -11.88 3.53
N ASP A 59 9.59 -11.84 3.30
CA ASP A 59 10.41 -13.06 3.33
C ASP A 59 10.47 -13.68 4.73
N ARG A 60 10.52 -12.84 5.77
CA ARG A 60 10.52 -13.24 7.18
C ARG A 60 9.26 -12.71 7.87
N ALA A 61 8.18 -13.47 7.75
CA ALA A 61 6.91 -13.16 8.41
C ALA A 61 7.04 -13.30 9.95
N PRO A 62 6.52 -12.34 10.73
CA PRO A 62 6.37 -12.52 12.17
C PRO A 62 5.28 -13.56 12.48
N GLU A 63 5.29 -14.10 13.69
CA GLU A 63 4.36 -15.16 14.14
C GLU A 63 2.87 -14.76 14.05
N ALA A 64 2.58 -13.45 14.15
CA ALA A 64 1.27 -12.86 13.92
C ALA A 64 1.30 -11.98 12.64
N TRP A 65 1.26 -12.63 11.47
CA TRP A 65 1.20 -11.96 10.18
C TRP A 65 -0.19 -12.12 9.55
N ASP A 66 -0.89 -10.99 9.39
CA ASP A 66 -2.27 -10.95 8.87
C ASP A 66 -2.37 -11.09 7.35
N TYR A 67 -1.23 -11.14 6.64
CA TYR A 67 -1.14 -11.23 5.19
C TYR A 67 -0.55 -12.59 4.78
N SER A 68 -0.83 -13.06 3.57
CA SER A 68 -0.37 -14.38 3.07
C SER A 68 1.03 -14.35 2.49
#